data_AF-A0A3N9VZ59-F1
#
_entry.id   AF-A0A3N9VZ59-F1
#
_cell.length_a   1.000
_cell.length_b   1.000
_cell.length_c   1.000
_cell.angle_alpha   90.00
_cell.angle_beta   90.00
_cell.angle_gamma   90.00
#
_symmetry.space_group_name_H-M   'P 1'
#
loop_
_entity.id
_entity.type
_entity.pdbx_description
1 polymer ?
#
loop_
_entity_poly.entity_id
_entity_poly.type
_entity_poly.pdbx_seq_one_letter_code
_entity_poly.pdbx_strand_id
1 'polypeptide(L)'
;MTSTEYAWGYAIRREWPDGAHDLFGFTPDADAAIRRLDRDRSFWRGGPVRPTAVYVVPANAADVGAHPVVGCRGSGCPDSPQRGQR
;
A
#
# COMPACT_ATOMS: atom_id res chain seq x y z
N MET A 1 9.12 18.46 -16.70
CA MET A 1 9.21 17.39 -15.67
C MET A 1 8.25 17.77 -14.55
N THR A 2 7.08 17.14 -14.49
CA THR A 2 6.24 17.22 -13.30
C THR A 2 6.95 16.43 -12.21
N SER A 3 7.46 17.10 -11.17
CA SER A 3 8.13 16.42 -10.04
C SER A 3 7.18 15.37 -9.47
N THR A 4 7.58 14.10 -9.57
CA THR A 4 6.88 12.96 -8.95
C THR A 4 6.68 13.16 -7.45
N GLU A 5 7.49 14.04 -6.84
CA GLU A 5 7.47 14.45 -5.43
C GLU A 5 6.12 15.03 -4.96
N TYR A 6 5.26 15.49 -5.88
CA TYR A 6 3.92 16.01 -5.56
C TYR A 6 2.77 15.18 -6.15
N ALA A 7 3.07 14.01 -6.71
CA ALA A 7 2.06 13.17 -7.34
C ALA A 7 1.25 12.43 -6.27
N TRP A 8 -0.04 12.76 -6.17
CA TRP A 8 -1.01 11.98 -5.42
C TRP A 8 -1.55 10.83 -6.26
N GLY A 9 -1.79 9.71 -5.61
CA GLY A 9 -2.32 8.50 -6.23
C GLY A 9 -2.65 7.47 -5.16
N TYR A 10 -2.39 6.21 -5.48
CA TYR A 10 -2.77 5.05 -4.69
C TYR A 10 -1.57 4.15 -4.43
N ALA A 11 -1.53 3.54 -3.25
CA ALA A 11 -0.55 2.53 -2.89
C ALA A 11 -1.22 1.36 -2.18
N ILE A 12 -0.54 0.21 -2.16
CA ILE A 12 -0.93 -0.92 -1.34
C ILE A 12 -0.31 -0.76 0.04
N ARG A 13 -1.16 -0.83 1.07
CA ARG A 13 -0.74 -1.02 2.44
C ARG A 13 -1.01 -2.45 2.87
N ARG A 14 0.01 -3.09 3.42
CA ARG A 14 -0.04 -4.46 3.92
C ARG A 14 0.41 -4.48 5.36
N GLU A 15 -0.45 -4.97 6.25
CA GLU A 15 -0.18 -5.06 7.68
C GLU A 15 0.20 -6.47 8.08
N TRP A 16 1.13 -6.55 9.02
CA TRP A 16 1.69 -7.81 9.52
C TRP A 16 1.28 -8.07 10.97
N PRO A 17 1.24 -9.35 11.40
CA PRO A 17 0.88 -9.72 12.77
C PRO A 17 1.79 -9.14 13.87
N ASP A 18 3.03 -8.78 13.54
CA ASP A 18 4.00 -8.18 14.46
C ASP A 18 3.86 -6.65 14.58
N GLY A 19 2.82 -6.08 13.96
CA GLY A 19 2.54 -4.65 13.93
C GLY A 19 3.37 -3.87 12.91
N ALA A 20 4.20 -4.52 12.10
CA ALA A 20 4.84 -3.88 10.96
C ALA A 20 3.86 -3.68 9.81
N HIS A 21 4.17 -2.76 8.90
CA HIS A 21 3.48 -2.64 7.63
C HIS A 21 4.42 -2.31 6.48
N ASP A 22 3.99 -2.69 5.29
CA ASP A 22 4.59 -2.29 4.02
C ASP A 22 3.68 -1.28 3.33
N LEU A 23 4.29 -0.32 2.64
CA LEU A 23 3.62 0.61 1.74
C LEU A 23 4.34 0.57 0.40
N PHE A 24 3.67 0.14 -0.67
CA PHE A 24 4.32 -0.12 -1.95
C PHE A 24 3.39 0.00 -3.15
N GLY A 25 3.99 -0.04 -4.35
CA GLY A 25 3.25 -0.15 -5.61
C GLY A 25 2.44 1.09 -5.94
N PHE A 26 3.03 2.28 -5.74
CA PHE A 26 2.41 3.54 -6.11
C PHE A 26 1.93 3.54 -7.56
N THR A 27 0.72 4.05 -7.78
CA THR A 27 0.14 4.30 -9.10
C THR A 27 -0.87 5.44 -9.03
N PRO A 28 -0.94 6.34 -10.03
CA PRO A 28 -2.02 7.33 -10.10
C PRO A 28 -3.38 6.73 -10.49
N ASP A 29 -3.41 5.47 -10.94
CA ASP A 29 -4.62 4.77 -11.41
C ASP A 29 -5.20 3.85 -10.33
N ALA A 30 -6.45 4.12 -9.93
CA ALA A 30 -7.18 3.36 -8.93
C ALA A 30 -7.45 1.90 -9.35
N ASP A 31 -7.78 1.65 -10.63
CA ASP A 31 -8.07 0.31 -11.13
C ASP A 31 -6.80 -0.54 -11.14
N ALA A 32 -5.67 0.07 -11.51
CA ALA A 32 -4.37 -0.59 -11.41
C ALA A 32 -4.04 -0.97 -9.96
N ALA A 33 -4.34 -0.09 -8.98
CA ALA A 33 -4.15 -0.37 -7.57
C ALA A 33 -5.04 -1.52 -7.08
N ILE A 34 -6.32 -1.55 -7.48
CA ILE A 34 -7.25 -2.65 -7.14
C ILE A 34 -6.78 -3.98 -7.71
N ARG A 35 -6.38 -4.02 -9.00
CA ARG A 35 -5.84 -5.24 -9.62
C ARG A 35 -4.59 -5.74 -8.90
N ARG A 36 -3.76 -4.82 -8.40
CA ARG A 36 -2.57 -5.16 -7.61
C ARG A 36 -2.94 -5.69 -6.24
N LEU A 37 -3.93 -5.10 -5.57
CA LEU A 37 -4.47 -5.59 -4.31
C LEU A 37 -4.97 -7.04 -4.45
N ASP A 38 -5.74 -7.34 -5.48
CA ASP A 38 -6.28 -8.69 -5.71
C ASP A 38 -5.18 -9.71 -5.97
N ARG A 39 -4.12 -9.31 -6.69
CA ARG A 39 -2.93 -10.14 -6.91
C ARG A 39 -2.18 -10.41 -5.60
N ASP A 40 -1.95 -9.39 -4.78
CA ASP A 40 -1.26 -9.54 -3.49
C ASP A 40 -2.07 -10.44 -2.54
N ARG A 41 -3.38 -10.22 -2.43
CA ARG A 41 -4.29 -11.10 -1.67
C ARG A 41 -4.22 -12.54 -2.15
N SER A 42 -4.23 -12.77 -3.46
CA SER A 42 -4.17 -14.11 -4.03
C SER A 42 -2.84 -14.80 -3.76
N PHE A 43 -1.74 -14.07 -3.83
CA PHE A 43 -0.40 -14.56 -3.49
C PHE A 43 -0.33 -15.02 -2.03
N TRP A 44 -0.77 -14.18 -1.08
CA TRP A 44 -0.68 -14.48 0.34
C TRP A 44 -1.72 -15.50 0.84
N ARG A 45 -2.78 -15.79 0.07
CA ARG A 45 -3.69 -16.90 0.41
C ARG A 45 -2.95 -18.24 0.55
N GLY A 46 -1.91 -18.46 -0.24
CA GLY A 46 -1.06 -19.66 -0.18
C GLY A 46 0.29 -19.46 0.52
N GLY A 47 0.56 -18.26 1.05
CA GLY A 47 1.85 -17.94 1.67
C GLY A 47 2.01 -18.49 3.10
N PRO A 48 3.26 -18.67 3.58
CA PRO A 48 3.55 -19.21 4.90
C PRO A 48 3.22 -18.22 6.04
N VAL A 49 3.22 -16.91 5.75
CA VAL A 49 2.84 -15.86 6.68
C VAL A 49 1.74 -15.04 6.03
N ARG A 50 0.57 -14.97 6.66
CA ARG A 50 -0.55 -14.19 6.15
C ARG A 50 -0.52 -12.78 6.73
N PRO A 51 -0.62 -11.74 5.89
CA PRO A 51 -0.91 -10.39 6.36
C PRO A 51 -2.20 -10.35 7.17
N THR A 52 -2.27 -9.50 8.19
CA THR A 52 -3.49 -9.24 8.96
C THR A 52 -4.50 -8.44 8.15
N ALA A 53 -4.02 -7.49 7.34
CA ALA A 53 -4.83 -6.69 6.44
C ALA A 53 -4.05 -6.29 5.19
N VAL A 54 -4.76 -6.19 4.06
CA VAL A 54 -4.22 -5.60 2.82
C VAL A 54 -5.30 -4.72 2.20
N TYR A 55 -4.97 -3.47 1.90
CA TYR A 55 -5.89 -2.48 1.36
C TYR A 55 -5.18 -1.43 0.50
N VAL A 56 -5.96 -0.70 -0.30
CA VAL A 56 -5.51 0.45 -1.08
C VAL A 56 -5.66 1.71 -0.24
N VAL A 57 -4.62 2.54 -0.20
CA VAL A 57 -4.62 3.85 0.48
C VAL A 57 -4.28 4.96 -0.52
N PRO A 58 -4.85 6.16 -0.35
CA PRO A 58 -4.34 7.34 -1.04
C PRO A 58 -2.95 7.66 -0.48
N ALA A 59 -1.99 7.93 -1.36
CA ALA A 59 -0.62 8.21 -0.97
C ALA A 59 0.04 9.22 -1.91
N ASN A 60 0.99 9.98 -1.39
CA ASN A 60 1.93 10.74 -2.20
C ASN A 60 3.08 9.82 -2.64
N ALA A 61 3.53 9.95 -3.88
CA ALA A 61 4.59 9.10 -4.42
C ALA A 61 5.93 9.22 -3.64
N ALA A 62 6.25 10.40 -3.12
CA ALA A 62 7.43 10.62 -2.28
C ALA A 62 7.35 9.84 -0.96
N ASP A 63 6.17 9.83 -0.32
CA ASP A 63 5.96 9.08 0.93
C ASP A 63 6.15 7.58 0.71
N VAL A 64 5.65 7.06 -0.42
CA VAL A 64 5.85 5.64 -0.80
C VAL A 64 7.31 5.36 -1.13
N GLY A 65 7.98 6.28 -1.84
CA GLY A 65 9.39 6.13 -2.24
C GLY A 65 10.37 6.22 -1.08
N ALA A 66 10.07 7.06 -0.07
CA ALA A 66 10.84 7.18 1.15
C ALA A 66 10.50 6.10 2.18
N HIS A 67 9.44 5.31 1.93
CA HIS A 67 8.99 4.29 2.87
C HIS A 67 10.04 3.19 3.03
N PRO A 68 10.42 2.83 4.26
CA PRO A 68 11.36 1.75 4.48
C PRO A 68 10.77 0.43 3.95
N VAL A 69 11.64 -0.37 3.33
CA VAL A 69 11.26 -1.62 2.67
C VAL A 69 10.83 -2.69 3.68
N VAL A 70 11.28 -2.60 4.94
CA VAL A 70 11.00 -3.60 5.98
C VAL A 70 10.75 -2.93 7.33
N GLY A 71 9.72 -3.41 8.04
CA GLY A 71 9.57 -3.17 9.47
C GLY A 71 9.08 -1.78 9.87
N CYS A 72 8.41 -1.05 8.98
CA CYS A 72 7.81 0.23 9.35
C CYS A 72 6.74 0.03 10.43
N ARG A 73 6.83 0.81 11.51
CA ARG A 73 5.84 0.87 12.60
C ARG A 73 5.33 2.29 12.85
N GLY A 74 5.64 3.21 11.95
CA GLY A 74 5.23 4.61 12.07
C GLY A 74 3.71 4.75 11.98
N SER A 75 3.12 5.48 12.92
CA SER A 75 1.68 5.80 12.90
C SER A 75 1.32 6.92 11.91
N GLY A 76 2.32 7.66 11.40
CA GLY A 76 2.12 8.69 10.38
C GLY A 76 2.00 8.17 8.95
N CYS A 77 2.14 6.87 8.74
CA CYS A 77 2.05 6.27 7.41
C CYS A 77 0.58 6.22 6.95
N PRO A 78 0.28 6.45 5.65
CA PRO A 78 -1.10 6.45 5.14
C PRO A 78 -1.84 5.16 5.54
N ASP A 79 -2.84 5.28 6.40
CA ASP A 79 -3.55 4.16 7.03
C ASP A 79 -5.03 4.11 6.65
N SER A 80 -5.56 5.19 6.10
CA SER A 80 -6.97 5.35 5.80
C SER A 80 -7.29 4.62 4.49
N PRO A 81 -7.93 3.44 4.54
CA PRO A 81 -8.28 2.74 3.32
C PRO A 81 -9.27 3.60 2.53
N GLN A 82 -9.02 3.75 1.23
CA GLN A 82 -10.17 3.96 0.37
C GLN A 82 -10.92 2.64 0.34
N ARG A 83 -11.95 2.53 1.18
CA ARG A 83 -12.98 1.51 0.98
C ARG A 83 -13.50 1.75 -0.42
N GLY A 84 -13.18 0.84 -1.34
CA GLY A 84 -13.56 0.94 -2.74
C GLY A 84 -14.98 1.46 -2.82
N GLN A 85 -15.12 2.70 -3.30
CA GLN A 85 -16.45 3.21 -3.61
C GLN A 85 -17.04 2.23 -4.61
N ARG A 86 -18.13 1.62 -4.16
CA ARG A 86 -18.90 0.60 -4.85
C ARG A 86 -19.54 1.18 -6.11
#